data_AF-A0A8J6XL19-F1
#
_entry.id   AF-A0A8J6XL19-F1
#
_cell.length_a   1.000
_cell.length_b   1.000
_cell.length_c   1.000
_cell.angle_alpha   90.00
_cell.angle_beta   90.00
_cell.angle_gamma   90.00
#
_symmetry.space_group_name_H-M   'P 1'
#
loop_
_entity.id
_entity.type
_entity.pdbx_description
1 polymer ?
#
loop_
_entity_poly.entity_id
_entity_poly.type
_entity_poly.pdbx_seq_one_letter_code
_entity_poly.pdbx_strand_id
1 'polypeptide(L)'
;MNKNERGKRGNPDYASIQGYVPKQTAQLFKIICTALDISQSEVLEQLVAEWVRANAKAIPSYEPEPPSETIDKVVARNIEKLKAAKLGIRNLDAIASGKTLPSAAQFAKIATALEWSEEEQKALWHKTFGSKKEKSNGFA
;
A
#
# COMPACT_ATOMS: atom_id res chain seq x y z
N MET A 1 -11.59 -19.87 24.35
CA MET A 1 -10.14 -19.83 24.67
C MET A 1 -9.42 -18.98 23.62
N ASN A 2 -8.79 -17.89 24.10
CA ASN A 2 -7.73 -17.03 23.54
C ASN A 2 -7.65 -16.70 22.04
N LYS A 3 -7.75 -15.40 21.73
CA LYS A 3 -6.70 -14.67 20.99
C LYS A 3 -6.70 -13.21 21.45
N ASN A 4 -5.65 -12.82 22.16
CA ASN A 4 -5.39 -11.44 22.53
C ASN A 4 -5.15 -10.64 21.25
N GLU A 5 -6.10 -9.84 20.79
CA GLU A 5 -5.89 -8.85 19.74
C GLU A 5 -5.00 -7.72 20.28
N ARG A 6 -3.68 -7.97 20.39
CA ARG A 6 -2.69 -7.01 20.90
C ARG A 6 -2.34 -5.91 19.87
N GLY A 7 -3.34 -5.39 19.16
CA GLY A 7 -3.16 -4.38 18.11
C GLY A 7 -2.06 -4.76 17.11
N LYS A 8 -1.19 -3.79 16.77
CA LYS A 8 -0.05 -3.99 15.84
C LYS A 8 0.90 -5.13 16.24
N ARG A 9 0.94 -5.57 17.51
CA ARG A 9 1.79 -6.70 17.95
C ARG A 9 1.30 -8.07 17.48
N GLY A 10 0.03 -8.18 17.12
CA GLY A 10 -0.56 -9.42 16.60
C GLY A 10 -0.67 -9.44 15.07
N ASN A 11 -0.28 -8.36 14.39
CA ASN A 11 -0.37 -8.25 12.95
C ASN A 11 0.96 -8.72 12.31
N PRO A 12 0.94 -9.73 11.41
CA PRO A 12 2.13 -10.20 10.71
C PRO A 12 2.83 -9.14 9.86
N ASP A 13 2.14 -8.06 9.47
CA ASP A 13 2.70 -6.95 8.70
C ASP A 13 3.59 -6.02 9.52
N TYR A 14 3.64 -6.19 10.86
CA TYR A 14 4.37 -5.30 11.77
C TYR A 14 5.47 -6.04 12.50
N ALA A 15 6.67 -5.47 12.50
CA ALA A 15 7.80 -5.90 13.29
C ALA A 15 8.18 -4.84 14.34
N SER A 16 8.59 -5.27 15.55
CA SER A 16 9.06 -4.36 16.58
C SER A 16 10.51 -3.97 16.35
N ILE A 17 10.79 -2.67 16.30
CA ILE A 17 12.15 -2.11 16.30
C ILE A 17 12.48 -1.70 17.75
N GLN A 18 13.65 -2.11 18.25
CA GLN A 18 14.13 -1.74 19.60
C GLN A 18 15.32 -0.78 19.50
N GLY A 19 15.37 0.19 20.40
CA GLY A 19 16.46 1.17 20.47
C GLY A 19 16.43 1.97 21.77
N TYR A 20 17.57 2.56 22.11
CA TYR A 20 17.70 3.44 23.28
C TYR A 20 17.80 4.90 22.82
N VAL A 21 17.11 5.77 23.55
CA VAL A 21 17.17 7.22 23.38
C VAL A 21 17.37 7.88 24.75
N PRO A 22 17.92 9.11 24.82
CA PRO A 22 18.02 9.83 26.08
C PRO A 22 16.66 10.01 26.76
N LYS A 23 16.62 9.89 28.09
CA LYS A 23 15.38 9.91 28.88
C LYS A 23 14.55 11.17 28.65
N GLN A 24 15.20 12.34 28.61
CA GLN A 24 14.53 13.61 28.37
C GLN A 24 13.89 13.65 26.97
N THR A 25 14.58 13.15 25.96
CA THR A 25 14.05 13.04 24.59
C THR A 25 12.83 12.13 24.54
N ALA A 26 12.86 10.97 25.19
CA ALA A 26 11.70 10.06 25.26
C ALA A 26 10.49 10.72 25.94
N GLN A 27 10.71 11.52 26.98
CA GLN A 27 9.64 12.22 27.69
C GLN A 27 9.02 13.31 26.81
N LEU A 28 9.85 14.17 26.20
CA LEU A 28 9.39 15.22 25.31
C LEU A 28 8.63 14.66 24.10
N PHE A 29 9.16 13.59 23.50
CA PHE A 29 8.49 12.91 22.39
C PHE A 29 7.08 12.46 22.75
N LYS A 30 6.90 11.83 23.92
CA LYS A 30 5.58 11.38 24.39
C LYS A 30 4.63 12.55 24.64
N ILE A 31 5.12 13.62 25.27
CA ILE A 31 4.33 14.83 25.55
C ILE A 31 3.84 15.45 24.23
N ILE A 32 4.72 15.56 23.23
CA ILE A 32 4.37 16.11 21.92
C ILE A 32 3.32 15.23 21.22
N CYS A 33 3.50 13.91 21.22
CA CYS A 33 2.52 12.99 20.62
C CYS A 33 1.13 13.16 21.26
N THR A 34 1.07 13.26 22.59
CA THR A 34 -0.18 13.50 23.32
C THR A 34 -0.77 14.87 23.03
N ALA A 35 0.04 15.92 22.98
CA ALA A 35 -0.42 17.28 22.70
C ALA A 35 -0.98 17.44 21.28
N LEU A 36 -0.49 16.64 20.33
CA LEU A 36 -0.95 16.64 18.93
C LEU A 36 -2.04 15.61 18.64
N ASP A 37 -2.45 14.80 19.62
CA ASP A 37 -3.38 13.68 19.46
C ASP A 37 -2.93 12.66 18.39
N ILE A 38 -1.62 12.37 18.33
CA ILE A 38 -1.02 11.42 17.39
C ILE A 38 -0.42 10.24 18.15
N SER A 39 -0.54 9.03 17.59
CA SER A 39 0.04 7.83 18.22
C SER A 39 1.57 7.79 18.06
N GLN A 40 2.28 7.35 19.12
CA GLN A 40 3.74 7.18 19.07
C GLN A 40 4.17 6.21 17.95
N SER A 41 3.38 5.17 17.69
CA SER A 41 3.65 4.19 16.62
C SER A 41 3.61 4.83 15.24
N GLU A 42 2.62 5.69 14.99
CA GLU A 42 2.47 6.39 13.70
C GLU A 42 3.64 7.32 13.43
N VAL A 43 4.09 8.09 14.43
CA VAL A 43 5.27 8.96 14.27
C VAL A 43 6.52 8.14 14.00
N LEU A 44 6.71 7.03 14.73
CA LEU A 44 7.86 6.14 14.52
C LEU A 44 7.83 5.48 13.13
N GLU A 45 6.66 5.05 12.66
CA GLU A 45 6.50 4.47 11.32
C GLU A 45 6.87 5.46 10.22
N GLN A 46 6.43 6.72 10.35
CA GLN A 46 6.79 7.78 9.40
C GLN A 46 8.29 8.05 9.39
N LEU A 47 8.89 8.24 10.57
CA LEU A 47 10.33 8.52 10.70
C LEU A 47 11.18 7.36 10.17
N VAL A 48 10.82 6.12 10.49
CA VAL A 48 11.52 4.93 9.98
C VAL A 48 11.36 4.80 8.48
N ALA A 49 10.15 4.98 7.93
CA ALA A 49 9.91 4.90 6.50
C ALA A 49 10.64 6.01 5.72
N GLU A 50 10.73 7.21 6.27
CA GLU A 50 11.53 8.30 5.69
C GLU A 50 13.02 7.98 5.72
N TRP A 51 13.54 7.51 6.86
CA TRP A 51 14.94 7.11 6.99
C TRP A 51 15.31 5.99 5.99
N VAL A 52 14.46 4.96 5.87
CA VAL A 52 14.65 3.87 4.91
C VAL A 52 14.62 4.41 3.49
N ARG A 53 13.66 5.27 3.10
CA ARG A 53 13.61 5.85 1.76
C ARG A 53 14.87 6.65 1.41
N ALA A 54 15.40 7.41 2.36
CA ALA A 54 16.62 8.18 2.17
C ALA A 54 17.87 7.30 2.03
N ASN A 55 17.90 6.16 2.73
CA ASN A 55 19.09 5.31 2.87
C ASN A 55 19.00 3.96 2.14
N ALA A 56 17.88 3.67 1.46
CA ALA A 56 17.63 2.42 0.73
C ALA A 56 18.76 2.07 -0.26
N LYS A 57 19.36 3.10 -0.89
CA LYS A 57 20.47 2.94 -1.84
C LYS A 57 21.75 2.40 -1.19
N ALA A 58 21.88 2.48 0.13
CA ALA A 58 23.03 1.94 0.85
C ALA A 58 22.98 0.41 1.00
N ILE A 59 21.85 -0.24 0.69
CA ILE A 59 21.68 -1.68 0.74
C ILE A 59 21.53 -2.19 -0.71
N PRO A 60 22.55 -2.85 -1.29
CA PRO A 60 22.50 -3.35 -2.67
C PRO A 60 21.38 -4.37 -2.93
N SER A 61 20.86 -5.02 -1.88
CA SER A 61 19.80 -6.03 -1.91
C SER A 61 18.45 -5.52 -1.43
N TYR A 62 18.31 -4.24 -1.08
CA TYR A 62 16.99 -3.67 -0.79
C TYR A 62 16.31 -3.38 -2.12
N GLU A 63 15.58 -4.37 -2.62
CA GLU A 63 14.48 -4.11 -3.53
C GLU A 63 13.37 -3.47 -2.68
N PRO A 64 13.06 -2.17 -2.83
CA PRO A 64 11.84 -1.65 -2.23
C PRO A 64 10.71 -2.55 -2.72
N GLU A 65 9.93 -3.12 -1.80
CA GLU A 65 8.68 -3.81 -2.12
C GLU A 65 7.98 -2.97 -3.21
N PRO A 66 7.88 -3.49 -4.45
CA PRO A 66 7.49 -2.69 -5.60
C PRO A 66 6.16 -2.05 -5.25
N PRO A 67 6.07 -0.71 -5.31
CA PRO A 67 5.12 0.08 -4.54
C PRO A 67 3.70 -0.41 -4.74
N SER A 68 3.22 -1.33 -3.87
CA SER A 68 2.08 -2.22 -4.10
C SER A 68 1.34 -1.88 -5.38
N GLU A 69 1.87 -2.36 -6.50
CA GLU A 69 1.41 -1.89 -7.79
C GLU A 69 -0.02 -2.42 -7.96
N THR A 70 -0.99 -1.52 -7.82
CA THR A 70 -2.41 -1.80 -7.88
C THR A 70 -2.98 -1.18 -9.15
N ILE A 71 -4.09 -1.72 -9.64
CA ILE A 71 -4.63 -1.33 -10.95
C ILE A 71 -4.86 0.19 -11.05
N ASP A 72 -5.28 0.85 -9.97
CA ASP A 72 -5.46 2.30 -9.92
C ASP A 72 -4.16 3.08 -10.16
N LYS A 73 -3.05 2.72 -9.49
CA LYS A 73 -1.75 3.37 -9.70
C LYS A 73 -1.24 3.20 -11.12
N VAL A 74 -1.45 2.02 -11.70
CA VAL A 74 -0.99 1.75 -13.06
C VAL A 74 -1.84 2.49 -14.09
N VAL A 75 -3.14 2.54 -13.87
CA VAL A 75 -4.05 3.33 -14.71
C VAL A 75 -3.73 4.82 -14.61
N ALA A 76 -3.41 5.34 -13.42
CA ALA A 76 -3.01 6.73 -13.23
C ALA A 76 -1.73 7.08 -13.99
N ARG A 77 -0.71 6.22 -13.94
CA ARG A 77 0.56 6.45 -14.62
C ARG A 77 0.45 6.40 -16.14
N ASN A 78 -0.53 5.65 -16.66
CA ASN A 78 -0.75 5.45 -18.09
C ASN A 78 -1.99 6.16 -18.64
N ILE A 79 -2.55 7.12 -17.90
CA ILE A 79 -3.90 7.64 -18.17
C ILE A 79 -4.02 8.28 -19.55
N GLU A 80 -2.99 9.00 -20.01
CA GLU A 80 -2.98 9.64 -21.33
C GLU A 80 -2.97 8.61 -22.47
N LYS A 81 -2.17 7.53 -22.35
CA LYS A 81 -2.15 6.42 -23.32
C LYS A 81 -3.51 5.72 -23.36
N LEU A 82 -4.13 5.49 -22.20
CA LEU A 82 -5.42 4.82 -22.08
C LEU A 82 -6.58 5.67 -22.63
N LYS A 83 -6.54 7.00 -22.44
CA LYS A 83 -7.49 7.95 -23.04
C LYS A 83 -7.35 7.98 -24.57
N ALA A 84 -6.11 8.00 -25.07
CA ALA A 84 -5.83 7.96 -26.50
C ALA A 84 -6.27 6.64 -27.17
N ALA A 85 -6.23 5.51 -26.44
CA ALA A 85 -6.62 4.19 -26.94
C ALA A 85 -8.14 4.00 -27.16
N LYS A 86 -8.99 4.99 -26.84
CA LYS A 86 -10.45 4.98 -27.10
C LYS A 86 -11.18 3.70 -26.63
N LEU A 87 -10.85 3.21 -25.43
CA LEU A 87 -11.36 1.94 -24.88
C LEU A 87 -12.86 1.93 -24.52
N GLY A 88 -13.53 3.08 -24.60
CA GLY A 88 -14.93 3.24 -24.20
C GLY A 88 -15.16 3.16 -22.69
N ILE A 89 -14.10 3.32 -21.88
CA ILE A 89 -14.16 3.29 -20.41
C ILE A 89 -14.42 4.72 -19.92
N ARG A 90 -15.66 4.99 -19.47
CA ARG A 90 -16.09 6.34 -19.07
C ARG A 90 -15.60 6.75 -17.66
N ASN A 91 -15.34 5.77 -16.80
CA ASN A 91 -14.91 6.00 -15.41
C ASN A 91 -13.39 5.83 -15.23
N LEU A 92 -12.60 6.03 -16.29
CA LEU A 92 -11.16 5.82 -16.26
C LEU A 92 -10.45 6.70 -15.22
N ASP A 93 -10.84 7.97 -15.12
CA ASP A 93 -10.30 8.89 -14.10
C ASP A 93 -10.66 8.45 -12.66
N ALA A 94 -11.85 7.88 -12.45
CA ALA A 94 -12.25 7.35 -11.14
C ALA A 94 -11.52 6.06 -10.77
N ILE A 95 -11.09 5.27 -11.78
CA ILE A 95 -10.21 4.12 -11.59
C ILE A 95 -8.79 4.59 -11.25
N ALA A 96 -8.25 5.57 -11.99
CA ALA A 96 -6.93 6.15 -11.73
C ALA A 96 -6.81 6.75 -10.32
N SER A 97 -7.87 7.37 -9.82
CA SER A 97 -7.88 7.96 -8.48
C SER A 97 -8.14 6.95 -7.36
N GLY A 98 -8.26 5.66 -7.67
CA GLY A 98 -8.60 4.61 -6.69
C GLY A 98 -10.03 4.70 -6.12
N LYS A 99 -10.88 5.58 -6.65
CA LYS A 99 -12.25 5.80 -6.16
C LYS A 99 -13.18 4.65 -6.54
N THR A 100 -12.91 3.99 -7.67
CA THR A 100 -13.66 2.83 -8.14
C THR A 100 -12.72 1.75 -8.65
N LEU A 101 -13.01 0.49 -8.34
CA LEU A 101 -12.28 -0.63 -8.94
C LEU A 101 -12.80 -0.90 -10.36
N PRO A 102 -11.93 -1.27 -11.31
CA PRO A 102 -12.36 -1.65 -12.65
C PRO A 102 -13.08 -3.00 -12.62
N SER A 103 -14.07 -3.16 -13.49
CA SER A 103 -14.66 -4.48 -13.75
C SER A 103 -13.67 -5.37 -14.52
N ALA A 104 -13.89 -6.69 -14.52
CA ALA A 104 -13.04 -7.62 -15.28
C ALA A 104 -12.95 -7.26 -16.78
N ALA A 105 -14.07 -6.83 -17.38
CA ALA A 105 -14.10 -6.40 -18.78
C ALA A 105 -13.35 -5.08 -19.01
N GLN A 106 -13.40 -4.14 -18.06
CA GLN A 106 -12.62 -2.90 -18.13
C GLN A 106 -11.13 -3.17 -17.97
N PHE A 107 -10.77 -4.05 -17.04
CA PHE A 107 -9.39 -4.47 -16.81
C PHE A 107 -8.79 -5.17 -18.03
N ALA A 108 -9.53 -6.08 -18.67
CA ALA A 108 -9.08 -6.73 -19.91
C ALA A 108 -8.74 -5.70 -21.00
N LYS A 109 -9.59 -4.69 -21.19
CA LYS A 109 -9.33 -3.61 -22.15
C LYS A 109 -8.10 -2.78 -21.81
N ILE A 110 -7.91 -2.45 -20.52
CA ILE A 110 -6.72 -1.74 -20.03
C ILE A 110 -5.47 -2.60 -20.28
N ALA A 111 -5.52 -3.88 -19.94
CA ALA A 111 -4.42 -4.80 -20.13
C ALA A 111 -4.04 -4.97 -21.60
N THR A 112 -5.01 -5.09 -22.50
CA THR A 112 -4.76 -5.11 -23.95
C THR A 112 -4.11 -3.81 -24.44
N ALA A 113 -4.58 -2.65 -23.97
CA ALA A 113 -4.02 -1.35 -24.37
C ALA A 113 -2.60 -1.10 -23.84
N LEU A 114 -2.23 -1.78 -22.75
CA LEU A 114 -0.91 -1.73 -22.13
C LEU A 114 -0.03 -2.91 -22.54
N GLU A 115 -0.53 -3.78 -23.42
CA GLU A 115 0.19 -4.95 -23.96
C GLU A 115 0.68 -5.92 -22.86
N TRP A 116 -0.10 -6.06 -21.77
CA TRP A 116 0.25 -6.96 -20.68
C TRP A 116 0.05 -8.43 -21.03
N SER A 117 1.02 -9.24 -20.63
CA SER A 117 0.93 -10.69 -20.63
C SER A 117 -0.13 -11.18 -19.63
N GLU A 118 -0.63 -12.41 -19.83
CA GLU A 118 -1.58 -13.01 -18.89
C GLU A 118 -1.03 -13.16 -17.47
N GLU A 119 0.28 -13.34 -17.34
CA GLU A 119 0.96 -13.48 -16.05
C GLU A 119 0.96 -12.16 -15.29
N GLU A 120 1.27 -11.06 -15.97
CA GLU A 120 1.19 -9.69 -15.41
C GLU A 120 -0.24 -9.33 -15.02
N GLN A 121 -1.21 -9.69 -15.87
CA GLN A 121 -2.64 -9.47 -15.58
C GLN A 121 -3.09 -10.22 -14.33
N LYS A 122 -2.75 -11.52 -14.22
CA LYS A 122 -3.10 -12.36 -13.07
C LYS A 122 -2.42 -11.86 -11.79
N ALA A 123 -1.14 -11.48 -11.87
CA ALA A 123 -0.39 -10.93 -10.74
C ALA A 123 -1.00 -9.61 -10.25
N LEU A 124 -1.31 -8.67 -11.16
CA LEU A 124 -1.88 -7.37 -10.80
C LEU A 124 -3.32 -7.47 -10.29
N TRP A 125 -4.10 -8.39 -10.87
CA TRP A 125 -5.45 -8.72 -10.41
C TRP A 125 -5.42 -9.34 -9.01
N HIS A 126 -4.53 -10.31 -8.76
CA HIS A 126 -4.36 -10.91 -7.44
C HIS A 126 -3.84 -9.90 -6.41
N LYS A 127 -2.94 -8.98 -6.78
CA LYS A 127 -2.52 -7.90 -5.88
C LYS A 127 -3.65 -6.93 -5.54
N THR A 128 -4.49 -6.58 -6.51
CA THR A 128 -5.57 -5.58 -6.32
C THR A 128 -6.82 -6.16 -5.64
N PHE A 129 -7.17 -7.43 -5.93
CA PHE A 129 -8.38 -8.09 -5.43
C PHE A 129 -8.10 -9.21 -4.42
N GLY A 130 -6.90 -9.81 -4.42
CA GLY A 130 -6.52 -10.92 -3.52
C GLY A 130 -6.25 -10.48 -2.09
N SER A 131 -5.72 -9.28 -1.85
CA SER A 131 -5.62 -8.72 -0.49
C SER A 131 -6.97 -8.44 0.18
N LYS A 132 -8.09 -8.49 -0.57
CA LYS A 132 -9.44 -8.41 0.03
C LYS A 132 -9.95 -9.75 0.58
N LYS A 133 -9.42 -10.90 0.15
CA LYS A 133 -9.89 -12.22 0.64
C LYS A 133 -9.49 -12.53 2.08
N GLU A 134 -8.49 -11.85 2.66
CA GLU A 134 -8.22 -11.94 4.10
C GLU A 134 -9.13 -11.03 4.94
N LYS A 135 -9.90 -10.13 4.33
CA LYS A 135 -10.90 -9.29 5.02
C LYS A 135 -12.35 -9.77 4.85
N SER A 136 -12.56 -10.94 4.25
CA SER A 136 -13.90 -11.55 4.12
C SER A 136 -13.85 -13.07 4.28
N ASN A 137 -13.35 -13.55 5.41
CA ASN A 137 -13.73 -14.88 5.93
C ASN A 137 -14.01 -14.74 7.42
N GLY A 138 -15.26 -14.41 7.70
CA GLY A 138 -15.79 -14.25 9.04
C GLY A 138 -17.30 -13.99 8.97
N PHE A 139 -18.04 -14.84 8.25
CA PHE A 139 -19.49 -14.99 8.42
C PHE A 139 -19.91 -16.39 7.98
N ALA A 140 -19.91 -17.30 8.94
CA ALA A 140 -21.01 -18.20 9.31
C ALA A 140 -20.54 -19.03 10.51
#